data_AF-A0A5N5EVN4-F1
#
_entry.id   AF-A0A5N5EVN4-F1
#
_cell.length_a   1.000
_cell.length_b   1.000
_cell.length_c   1.000
_cell.angle_alpha   90.00
_cell.angle_beta   90.00
_cell.angle_gamma   90.00
#
_symmetry.space_group_name_H-M   'P 1'
#
loop_
_entity.id
_entity.type
_entity.pdbx_description
1 polymer ?
#
loop_
_entity_poly.entity_id
_entity_poly.type
_entity_poly.pdbx_seq_one_letter_code
_entity_poly.pdbx_strand_id
1 'polypeptide(L)'
;MDECSQHFTEKCGYEVGDSVFEGSPVSDACCRGLVSLGKTCQDLFVANALDSLSNAEKPQFLANSTKVWNRCVAVALSPSSSIYPVKVSNQKALDNCRIHFSKNCALELVNHISKGETVSDNCCRHIVHAKKPCHQLFLDWSLGYQPNVDRSRVFEKSNKIWNRCVAITVSPSLSAPTVKN
;
A
#
# COMPACT_ATOMS: atom_id res chain seq x y z
N MET A 1 -11.20 -5.66 -13.99
CA MET A 1 -9.87 -5.11 -14.37
C MET A 1 -9.56 -4.09 -13.28
N ASP A 2 -9.09 -4.62 -12.16
CA ASP A 2 -9.42 -4.07 -10.84
C ASP A 2 -8.40 -3.02 -10.38
N GLU A 3 -8.75 -2.24 -9.36
CA GLU A 3 -7.93 -1.19 -8.73
C GLU A 3 -6.49 -1.66 -8.41
N CYS A 4 -6.31 -2.95 -8.14
CA CYS A 4 -5.03 -3.61 -7.88
C CYS A 4 -4.11 -3.69 -9.12
N SER A 5 -4.67 -3.76 -10.33
CA SER A 5 -3.91 -3.95 -11.58
C SER A 5 -3.46 -2.64 -12.21
N GLN A 6 -4.11 -1.51 -11.89
CA GLN A 6 -3.76 -0.20 -12.48
C GLN A 6 -2.39 0.34 -12.01
N HIS A 7 -1.85 -0.23 -10.94
CA HIS A 7 -0.62 0.22 -10.28
C HIS A 7 0.51 -0.82 -10.29
N PHE A 8 0.28 -1.97 -10.93
CA PHE A 8 1.27 -3.04 -11.06
C PHE A 8 1.58 -3.25 -12.54
N THR A 9 2.83 -3.05 -12.93
CA THR A 9 3.22 -3.26 -14.31
C THR A 9 3.14 -4.74 -14.65
N GLU A 10 2.78 -5.05 -15.88
CA GLU A 10 2.76 -6.42 -16.41
C GLU A 10 4.11 -7.12 -16.16
N LYS A 11 5.22 -6.40 -16.35
CA LYS A 11 6.58 -6.87 -16.03
C LYS A 11 6.71 -7.36 -14.58
N CYS A 12 6.27 -6.56 -13.61
CA CYS A 12 6.33 -6.97 -12.20
C CYS A 12 5.35 -8.11 -11.89
N GLY A 13 4.23 -8.18 -12.62
CA GLY A 13 3.34 -9.34 -12.66
C GLY A 13 4.08 -10.63 -12.96
N TYR A 14 4.82 -10.65 -14.08
CA TYR A 14 5.62 -11.80 -14.49
C TYR A 14 6.73 -12.13 -13.49
N GLU A 15 7.53 -11.15 -13.05
CA GLU A 15 8.60 -11.42 -12.07
C GLU A 15 8.07 -12.07 -10.79
N VAL A 16 6.93 -11.59 -10.28
CA VAL A 16 6.30 -12.17 -9.08
C VAL A 16 5.74 -13.56 -9.39
N GLY A 17 5.08 -13.74 -10.53
CA GLY A 17 4.60 -15.05 -10.99
C GLY A 17 5.73 -16.08 -11.06
N ASP A 18 6.79 -15.79 -11.81
CA ASP A 18 7.97 -16.64 -11.95
C ASP A 18 8.63 -16.93 -10.60
N SER A 19 8.65 -15.96 -9.70
CA SER A 19 9.15 -16.20 -8.34
C SER A 19 8.31 -17.19 -7.55
N VAL A 20 6.98 -17.16 -7.72
CA VAL A 20 6.06 -18.07 -7.05
C VAL A 20 6.10 -19.47 -7.67
N PHE A 21 6.16 -19.57 -8.99
CA PHE A 21 6.14 -20.86 -9.70
C PHE A 21 7.52 -21.52 -9.78
N GLU A 22 8.56 -20.74 -10.03
CA GLU A 22 9.89 -21.24 -10.38
C GLU A 22 10.97 -20.87 -9.34
N GLY A 23 10.65 -19.97 -8.39
CA GLY A 23 11.60 -19.53 -7.36
C GLY A 23 12.58 -18.46 -7.84
N SER A 24 12.37 -17.91 -9.03
CA SER A 24 13.17 -16.81 -9.60
C SER A 24 13.19 -15.58 -8.68
N PRO A 25 14.26 -14.77 -8.68
CA PRO A 25 14.32 -13.58 -7.83
C PRO A 25 13.40 -12.46 -8.34
N VAL A 26 12.61 -11.87 -7.45
CA VAL A 26 11.89 -10.61 -7.73
C VAL A 26 12.83 -9.43 -7.50
N SER A 27 12.84 -8.47 -8.42
CA SER A 27 13.62 -7.24 -8.26
C SER A 27 13.12 -6.38 -7.09
N ASP A 28 14.02 -5.58 -6.50
CA ASP A 28 13.66 -4.67 -5.42
C ASP A 28 12.55 -3.68 -5.81
N ALA A 29 12.60 -3.18 -7.05
CA ALA A 29 11.59 -2.28 -7.58
C ALA A 29 10.21 -2.95 -7.67
N CYS A 30 10.13 -4.19 -8.19
CA CYS A 30 8.88 -4.94 -8.26
C CYS A 30 8.39 -5.38 -6.88
N CYS A 31 9.28 -5.69 -5.94
CA CYS A 31 8.91 -5.96 -4.55
C CYS A 31 8.29 -4.74 -3.87
N ARG A 32 8.89 -3.54 -4.02
CA ARG A 32 8.33 -2.29 -3.49
C ARG A 32 6.99 -1.98 -4.17
N GLY A 33 6.89 -2.22 -5.48
CA GLY A 33 5.64 -2.14 -6.24
C GLY A 33 4.54 -3.03 -5.65
N LEU A 34 4.82 -4.32 -5.47
CA LEU A 34 3.87 -5.29 -4.90
C LEU A 34 3.38 -4.89 -3.50
N VAL A 35 4.31 -4.52 -2.61
CA VAL A 35 3.98 -4.08 -1.25
C VAL A 35 3.16 -2.78 -1.27
N SER A 36 3.46 -1.88 -2.22
CA SER A 36 2.72 -0.63 -2.39
C SER A 36 1.29 -0.83 -2.88
N LEU A 37 0.94 -1.98 -3.50
CA LEU A 37 -0.47 -2.33 -3.74
C LEU A 37 -1.13 -2.76 -2.42
N GLY A 38 -0.41 -3.53 -1.62
CA GLY A 38 -0.84 -4.01 -0.31
C GLY A 38 -1.31 -5.45 -0.30
N LYS A 39 -1.47 -5.99 0.92
CA LYS A 39 -1.77 -7.41 1.12
C LYS A 39 -3.10 -7.83 0.49
N THR A 40 -4.13 -6.98 0.55
CA THR A 40 -5.43 -7.27 -0.07
C THR A 40 -5.30 -7.52 -1.57
N CYS A 41 -4.51 -6.71 -2.28
CA CYS A 41 -4.27 -6.92 -3.71
C CYS A 41 -3.45 -8.19 -3.97
N GLN A 42 -2.44 -8.47 -3.13
CA GLN A 42 -1.71 -9.73 -3.19
C GLN A 42 -2.65 -10.93 -3.01
N ASP A 43 -3.57 -10.89 -2.04
CA ASP A 43 -4.51 -11.97 -1.76
C ASP A 43 -5.48 -12.18 -2.91
N LEU A 44 -5.94 -11.11 -3.55
CA LEU A 44 -6.76 -11.19 -4.77
C LEU A 44 -6.00 -11.83 -5.93
N PHE A 45 -4.75 -11.45 -6.17
CA PHE A 45 -3.93 -12.08 -7.20
C PHE A 45 -3.70 -13.57 -6.93
N VAL A 46 -3.46 -13.93 -5.67
CA VAL A 46 -3.32 -15.32 -5.25
C VAL A 46 -4.62 -16.10 -5.45
N ALA A 47 -5.76 -15.57 -5.02
CA ALA A 47 -7.05 -16.21 -5.19
C ALA A 47 -7.36 -16.47 -6.68
N ASN A 48 -7.19 -15.45 -7.52
CA ASN A 48 -7.40 -15.59 -8.97
C ASN A 48 -6.47 -16.63 -9.60
N ALA A 49 -5.21 -16.70 -9.16
CA ALA A 49 -4.26 -17.70 -9.66
C ALA A 49 -4.66 -19.12 -9.20
N LEU A 50 -5.14 -19.28 -7.96
CA LEU A 50 -5.57 -20.58 -7.42
C LEU A 50 -6.73 -21.20 -8.21
N ASP A 51 -7.61 -20.40 -8.79
CA ASP A 51 -8.72 -20.88 -9.63
C ASP A 51 -8.24 -21.65 -10.87
N SER A 52 -7.01 -21.35 -11.32
CA SER A 52 -6.39 -21.99 -12.49
C SER A 52 -5.48 -23.16 -12.13
N LEU A 53 -5.28 -23.46 -10.84
CA LEU A 53 -4.36 -24.50 -10.37
C LEU A 53 -5.08 -25.77 -9.94
N SER A 54 -4.44 -26.93 -10.16
CA SER A 54 -4.93 -28.19 -9.62
C SER A 54 -4.78 -28.21 -8.09
N ASN A 55 -5.61 -29.02 -7.41
CA ASN A 55 -5.55 -29.14 -5.94
C ASN A 55 -4.18 -29.61 -5.42
N ALA A 56 -3.40 -30.32 -6.24
CA ALA A 56 -2.04 -30.75 -5.89
C ALA A 56 -1.03 -29.59 -5.89
N GLU A 57 -1.20 -28.59 -6.75
CA GLU A 57 -0.29 -27.44 -6.90
C GLU A 57 -0.57 -26.34 -5.88
N LYS A 58 -1.83 -26.17 -5.46
CA LYS A 58 -2.28 -25.09 -4.57
C LYS A 58 -1.45 -24.94 -3.28
N PRO A 59 -1.11 -26.01 -2.53
CA PRO A 59 -0.33 -25.86 -1.29
C PRO A 59 1.05 -25.24 -1.52
N GLN A 60 1.77 -25.69 -2.54
CA GLN A 60 3.10 -25.19 -2.86
C GLN A 60 3.04 -23.75 -3.37
N PHE A 61 2.06 -23.44 -4.23
CA PHE A 61 1.83 -22.08 -4.72
C PHE A 61 1.56 -21.09 -3.58
N LEU A 62 0.69 -21.45 -2.63
CA LEU A 62 0.39 -20.63 -1.45
C LEU A 62 1.63 -20.37 -0.59
N ALA A 63 2.42 -21.42 -0.34
CA ALA A 63 3.67 -21.31 0.43
C ALA A 63 4.67 -20.37 -0.26
N ASN A 64 4.85 -20.54 -1.58
CA ASN A 64 5.75 -19.70 -2.37
C ASN A 64 5.27 -18.24 -2.43
N SER A 65 3.97 -18.01 -2.65
CA SER A 65 3.39 -16.66 -2.63
C SER A 65 3.59 -15.96 -1.29
N THR A 66 3.41 -16.68 -0.19
CA THR A 66 3.67 -16.16 1.16
C THR A 66 5.14 -15.79 1.35
N LYS A 67 6.06 -16.64 0.86
CA LYS A 67 7.51 -16.39 0.90
C LYS A 67 7.89 -15.15 0.09
N VAL A 68 7.36 -15.01 -1.13
CA VAL A 68 7.60 -13.84 -1.99
C VAL A 68 7.09 -12.56 -1.32
N TRP A 69 5.86 -12.60 -0.78
CA TRP A 69 5.29 -11.47 -0.05
C TRP A 69 6.18 -11.03 1.12
N ASN A 70 6.59 -11.96 1.98
CA ASN A 70 7.41 -11.65 3.15
C ASN A 70 8.79 -11.08 2.76
N ARG A 71 9.41 -11.63 1.71
CA ARG A 71 10.66 -11.08 1.16
C ARG A 71 10.46 -9.65 0.66
N CYS A 72 9.39 -9.40 -0.10
CA CYS A 72 9.14 -8.07 -0.63
C CYS A 72 8.83 -7.05 0.46
N VAL A 73 8.13 -7.45 1.54
CA VAL A 73 7.96 -6.62 2.74
C VAL A 73 9.32 -6.29 3.36
N ALA A 74 10.22 -7.26 3.53
CA ALA A 74 11.56 -7.01 4.08
C ALA A 74 12.38 -6.05 3.20
N VAL A 75 12.31 -6.19 1.87
CA VAL A 75 12.95 -5.27 0.92
C VAL A 75 12.38 -3.86 1.05
N ALA A 76 11.06 -3.72 1.13
CA ALA A 76 10.38 -2.43 1.27
C ALA A 76 10.76 -1.72 2.58
N LEU A 77 10.95 -2.48 3.66
CA LEU A 77 11.34 -1.98 4.98
C LEU A 77 12.85 -1.70 5.11
N SER A 78 13.68 -2.31 4.26
CA SER A 78 15.13 -2.13 4.31
C SER A 78 15.49 -0.71 3.86
N PRO A 79 16.20 0.09 4.69
CA PRO A 79 16.78 1.34 4.23
C PRO A 79 17.86 0.99 3.21
N SER A 80 17.60 1.23 1.92
CA SER A 80 18.51 0.85 0.84
C SER A 80 19.95 1.30 1.11
N SER A 81 20.88 0.36 1.13
CA SER A 81 22.30 0.62 0.99
C SER A 81 22.63 0.89 -0.49
N SER A 82 22.85 2.18 -0.82
CA SER A 82 23.52 2.72 -2.02
C SER A 82 22.81 2.51 -3.38
N ILE A 83 22.73 3.39 -4.39
CA ILE A 83 23.40 4.65 -4.78
C ILE A 83 22.35 5.46 -5.55
N TYR A 84 21.75 6.51 -4.99
CA TYR A 84 21.25 7.65 -5.78
C TYR A 84 21.13 8.86 -4.85
N PRO A 85 21.59 10.05 -5.25
CA PRO A 85 21.23 11.27 -4.56
C PRO A 85 19.78 11.61 -4.92
N VAL A 86 18.78 10.90 -4.35
CA VAL A 86 17.37 11.25 -4.55
C VAL A 86 16.97 12.35 -3.58
N LYS A 87 17.58 13.53 -3.73
CA LYS A 87 17.07 14.78 -3.14
C LYS A 87 16.19 15.58 -4.12
N VAL A 88 16.05 15.15 -5.37
CA VAL A 88 15.37 15.94 -6.42
C VAL A 88 14.02 15.35 -6.90
N SER A 89 13.69 14.08 -6.60
CA SER A 89 12.44 13.46 -7.10
C SER A 89 11.25 13.54 -6.12
N ASN A 90 11.49 13.48 -4.80
CA ASN A 90 10.39 13.40 -3.84
C ASN A 90 9.63 14.71 -3.65
N GLN A 91 10.24 15.88 -3.84
CA GLN A 91 9.54 17.16 -3.58
C GLN A 91 8.42 17.41 -4.58
N LYS A 92 8.67 17.21 -5.88
CA LYS A 92 7.62 17.37 -6.91
C LYS A 92 6.51 16.33 -6.75
N ALA A 93 6.86 15.09 -6.42
CA ALA A 93 5.89 14.04 -6.11
C ALA A 93 5.08 14.37 -4.85
N LEU A 94 5.72 14.89 -3.80
CA LEU A 94 5.09 15.38 -2.57
C LEU A 94 4.14 16.53 -2.87
N ASP A 95 4.55 17.50 -3.69
CA ASP A 95 3.72 18.64 -4.05
C ASP A 95 2.47 18.19 -4.84
N ASN A 96 2.63 17.26 -5.78
CA ASN A 96 1.52 16.65 -6.53
C ASN A 96 0.60 15.79 -5.65
N CYS A 97 1.11 15.22 -4.56
CA CYS A 97 0.29 14.50 -3.59
C CYS A 97 -0.43 15.44 -2.62
N ARG A 98 0.24 16.54 -2.24
CA ARG A 98 -0.23 17.49 -1.23
C ARG A 98 -1.49 18.22 -1.66
N ILE A 99 -1.71 18.43 -2.96
CA ILE A 99 -2.95 19.03 -3.46
C ILE A 99 -4.22 18.22 -3.12
N HIS A 100 -4.06 16.93 -2.84
CA HIS A 100 -5.17 16.04 -2.47
C HIS A 100 -5.37 15.91 -0.95
N PHE A 101 -4.45 16.45 -0.14
CA PHE A 101 -4.51 16.39 1.32
C PHE A 101 -4.88 17.75 1.90
N SER A 102 -6.12 17.90 2.36
CA SER A 102 -6.51 19.07 3.13
C SER A 102 -5.70 19.15 4.44
N LYS A 103 -5.44 20.37 4.94
CA LYS A 103 -4.77 20.58 6.23
C LYS A 103 -5.44 19.82 7.38
N ASN A 104 -6.78 19.72 7.34
CA ASN A 104 -7.56 19.00 8.33
C ASN A 104 -7.30 17.48 8.27
N CYS A 105 -7.21 16.91 7.06
CA CYS A 105 -6.91 15.50 6.87
C CYS A 105 -5.48 15.13 7.31
N ALA A 106 -4.51 16.02 7.06
CA ALA A 106 -3.15 15.85 7.58
C ALA A 106 -3.10 15.85 9.12
N LEU A 107 -3.90 16.71 9.78
CA LEU A 107 -3.99 16.77 11.24
C LEU A 107 -4.63 15.50 11.84
N GLU A 108 -5.70 14.99 11.23
CA GLU A 108 -6.34 13.73 11.63
C GLU A 108 -5.37 12.56 11.57
N LEU A 109 -4.53 12.47 10.53
CA LEU A 109 -3.52 11.43 10.41
C LEU A 109 -2.46 11.52 11.52
N VAL A 110 -1.98 12.73 11.83
CA VAL A 110 -1.02 12.94 12.92
C VAL A 110 -1.63 12.57 14.28
N ASN A 111 -2.87 12.96 14.53
CA ASN A 111 -3.59 12.59 15.76
C ASN A 111 -3.84 11.09 15.84
N HIS A 112 -4.19 10.42 14.74
CA HIS A 112 -4.33 8.97 14.72
C HIS A 112 -3.02 8.27 15.09
N ILE A 113 -1.90 8.68 14.50
CA ILE A 113 -0.60 8.06 14.75
C ILE A 113 -0.16 8.29 16.21
N SER A 114 -0.35 9.51 16.71
CA SER A 114 0.15 9.95 18.03
C SER A 114 -0.75 9.55 19.19
N LYS A 115 -2.07 9.56 18.99
CA LYS A 115 -3.09 9.42 20.05
C LYS A 115 -4.07 8.26 19.79
N GLY A 116 -4.03 7.62 18.63
CA GLY A 116 -4.97 6.55 18.26
C GLY A 116 -6.36 7.04 17.86
N GLU A 117 -6.55 8.35 17.64
CA GLU A 117 -7.83 8.93 17.19
C GLU A 117 -8.27 8.41 15.82
N THR A 118 -9.55 8.42 15.51
CA THR A 118 -10.05 7.92 14.21
C THR A 118 -9.90 8.95 13.10
N VAL A 119 -9.41 8.53 11.94
CA VAL A 119 -9.49 9.31 10.68
C VAL A 119 -10.95 9.35 10.19
N SER A 120 -11.42 10.51 9.75
CA SER A 120 -12.77 10.73 9.23
C SER A 120 -12.98 10.12 7.84
N ASP A 121 -14.23 9.78 7.51
CA ASP A 121 -14.60 9.22 6.20
C ASP A 121 -14.27 10.18 5.04
N ASN A 122 -14.40 11.49 5.28
CA ASN A 122 -14.05 12.52 4.31
C ASN A 122 -12.53 12.57 4.06
N CYS A 123 -11.72 12.46 5.13
CA CYS A 123 -10.27 12.33 4.98
C CYS A 123 -9.90 11.00 4.29
N CYS A 124 -10.59 9.90 4.59
CA CYS A 124 -10.40 8.63 3.90
C CYS A 124 -10.65 8.72 2.40
N ARG A 125 -11.73 9.39 1.96
CA ARG A 125 -11.99 9.61 0.53
C ARG A 125 -10.86 10.39 -0.16
N HIS A 126 -10.31 11.42 0.51
CA HIS A 126 -9.17 12.17 0.00
C HIS A 126 -7.88 11.33 -0.07
N ILE A 127 -7.61 10.51 0.96
CA ILE A 127 -6.46 9.60 0.99
C ILE A 127 -6.54 8.60 -0.18
N VAL A 128 -7.71 8.00 -0.40
CA VAL A 128 -7.91 7.04 -1.49
C VAL A 128 -7.83 7.74 -2.85
N HIS A 129 -8.43 8.92 -3.00
CA HIS A 129 -8.33 9.71 -4.24
C HIS A 129 -6.88 10.13 -4.56
N ALA A 130 -6.09 10.49 -3.55
CA ALA A 130 -4.66 10.78 -3.69
C ALA A 130 -3.85 9.53 -4.08
N LYS A 131 -4.44 8.33 -3.93
CA LYS A 131 -3.86 7.02 -4.21
C LYS A 131 -2.78 6.61 -3.20
N LYS A 132 -2.54 5.31 -3.14
CA LYS A 132 -1.59 4.69 -2.20
C LYS A 132 -0.16 5.22 -2.31
N PRO A 133 0.38 5.52 -3.51
CA PRO A 133 1.70 6.13 -3.61
C PRO A 133 1.81 7.44 -2.82
N CYS A 134 0.78 8.28 -2.83
CA CYS A 134 0.78 9.53 -2.06
C CYS A 134 0.68 9.29 -0.56
N HIS A 135 -0.14 8.34 -0.12
CA HIS A 135 -0.21 7.91 1.28
C HIS A 135 1.15 7.41 1.79
N GLN A 136 1.82 6.57 1.00
CA GLN A 136 3.13 6.01 1.33
C GLN A 136 4.22 7.08 1.35
N LEU A 137 4.24 7.95 0.35
CA LEU A 137 5.20 9.04 0.24
C LEU A 137 5.06 10.06 1.39
N PHE A 138 3.84 10.31 1.88
CA PHE A 138 3.60 11.12 3.07
C PHE A 138 4.10 10.44 4.36
N LEU A 139 3.92 9.13 4.47
CA LEU A 139 4.46 8.33 5.57
C LEU A 139 5.99 8.39 5.59
N ASP A 140 6.63 8.13 4.45
CA ASP A 140 8.09 8.12 4.32
C ASP A 140 8.70 9.50 4.61
N TRP A 141 8.05 10.56 4.10
CA TRP A 141 8.42 11.94 4.42
C TRP A 141 8.32 12.21 5.92
N SER A 142 7.23 11.80 6.57
CA SER A 142 7.01 11.98 8.01
C SER A 142 8.03 11.20 8.86
N LEU A 143 8.37 9.98 8.45
CA LEU A 143 9.39 9.14 9.10
C LEU A 143 10.81 9.70 8.93
N GLY A 144 11.06 10.46 7.85
CA GLY A 144 12.34 11.15 7.64
C GLY A 144 12.70 12.14 8.75
N TYR A 145 11.68 12.70 9.43
CA TYR A 145 11.87 13.60 10.59
C TYR A 145 11.83 12.89 11.94
N GLN A 146 11.58 11.58 11.96
CA GLN A 146 11.41 10.79 13.19
C GLN A 146 12.37 9.58 13.19
N PRO A 147 13.66 9.77 13.49
CA PRO A 147 14.64 8.68 13.42
C PRO A 147 14.46 7.59 14.49
N ASN A 148 13.81 7.91 15.61
CA ASN A 148 13.73 7.05 16.80
C ASN A 148 12.40 6.30 16.97
N VAL A 149 11.56 6.27 15.93
CA VAL A 149 10.28 5.54 16.00
C VAL A 149 10.44 4.11 15.51
N ASP A 150 9.65 3.21 16.10
CA ASP A 150 9.46 1.87 15.57
C ASP A 150 8.74 1.96 14.22
N ARG A 151 9.54 1.94 13.15
CA ARG A 151 9.05 2.05 11.77
C ARG A 151 8.09 0.92 11.44
N SER A 152 8.37 -0.31 11.88
CA SER A 152 7.52 -1.48 11.61
C SER A 152 6.10 -1.27 12.12
N ARG A 153 5.98 -0.85 13.38
CA ARG A 153 4.68 -0.53 13.99
C ARG A 153 3.96 0.64 13.31
N VAL A 154 4.71 1.66 12.88
CA VAL A 154 4.14 2.81 12.15
C VAL A 154 3.63 2.39 10.76
N PHE A 155 4.38 1.56 10.03
CA PHE A 155 3.96 0.97 8.76
C PHE A 155 2.70 0.11 8.91
N GLU A 156 2.63 -0.73 9.95
CA GLU A 156 1.46 -1.56 10.23
C GLU A 156 0.21 -0.69 10.46
N LYS A 157 0.32 0.35 11.31
CA LYS A 157 -0.76 1.30 11.55
C LYS A 157 -1.17 2.04 10.27
N SER A 158 -0.19 2.52 9.49
CA SER A 158 -0.45 3.21 8.23
C SER A 158 -1.20 2.34 7.22
N ASN A 159 -0.85 1.06 7.12
CA ASN A 159 -1.55 0.08 6.27
C ASN A 159 -2.98 -0.19 6.77
N LYS A 160 -3.20 -0.26 8.08
CA LYS A 160 -4.55 -0.39 8.66
C LYS A 160 -5.44 0.80 8.27
N ILE A 161 -4.91 2.02 8.32
CA ILE A 161 -5.64 3.23 7.89
C ILE A 161 -5.99 3.13 6.41
N TRP A 162 -5.01 2.82 5.56
CA TRP A 162 -5.25 2.69 4.12
C TRP A 162 -6.37 1.69 3.83
N ASN A 163 -6.30 0.49 4.40
CA ASN A 163 -7.30 -0.56 4.19
C ASN A 163 -8.69 -0.13 4.67
N ARG A 164 -8.78 0.54 5.82
CA ARG A 164 -10.04 1.11 6.32
C ARG A 164 -10.60 2.15 5.36
N CYS A 165 -9.76 3.06 4.87
CA CYS A 165 -10.19 4.13 3.97
C CYS A 165 -10.64 3.61 2.60
N VAL A 166 -9.97 2.59 2.05
CA VAL A 166 -10.44 1.88 0.85
C VAL A 166 -11.82 1.29 1.11
N ALA A 167 -12.01 0.53 2.19
CA ALA A 167 -13.30 -0.09 2.53
C ALA A 167 -14.45 0.93 2.63
N ILE A 168 -14.21 2.11 3.23
CA ILE A 168 -15.19 3.20 3.33
C ILE A 168 -15.50 3.81 1.96
N THR A 169 -14.51 3.91 1.08
CA THR A 169 -14.64 4.58 -0.22
C THR A 169 -15.33 3.69 -1.26
N VAL A 170 -15.14 2.37 -1.19
CA VAL A 170 -15.81 1.38 -2.05
C VAL A 170 -17.22 1.02 -1.56
N SER A 171 -17.55 1.31 -0.30
CA SER A 171 -18.89 1.13 0.22
C SER A 171 -19.80 2.26 -0.29
N PRO A 172 -20.95 1.97 -0.93
CA PRO A 172 -21.91 3.00 -1.25
C PRO A 172 -22.38 3.62 0.08
N SER A 173 -22.13 4.92 0.25
CA SER A 173 -22.40 5.62 1.49
C SER A 173 -23.88 5.48 1.89
N LEU A 174 -24.16 4.77 2.98
CA LEU A 174 -25.36 4.96 3.81
C LEU A 174 -25.19 6.28 4.57
N SER A 175 -25.18 7.40 3.85
CA SER A 175 -25.28 8.73 4.46
C SER A 175 -25.70 9.75 3.40
N ALA A 176 -26.89 9.55 2.83
CA ALA A 176 -27.69 10.69 2.41
C ALA A 176 -28.27 11.32 3.70
N PRO A 177 -28.11 12.63 3.96
CA PRO A 177 -28.89 13.28 4.99
C PRO A 177 -30.36 13.22 4.56
N THR A 178 -31.23 12.67 5.40
CA THR A 178 -32.67 12.87 5.29
C THR A 178 -32.96 14.36 5.38
N VAL A 179 -33.24 14.99 4.24
CA VAL A 179 -33.93 16.27 4.20
C VAL A 179 -35.40 15.98 4.51
N LYS A 180 -35.81 16.31 5.75
CA LYS A 180 -37.23 16.47 6.07
C LYS A 180 -37.66 17.83 5.53
N ASN A 181 -38.61 17.84 4.62
CA ASN A 181 -39.59 18.93 4.45
C ASN A 181 -40.97 18.31 4.58
#